data_AF-A0A4R1W4I2-F1
#
_entry.id   AF-A0A4R1W4I2-F1
#
_cell.length_a   1.000
_cell.length_b   1.000
_cell.length_c   1.000
_cell.angle_alpha   90.00
_cell.angle_beta   90.00
_cell.angle_gamma   90.00
#
_symmetry.space_group_name_H-M   'P 1'
#
loop_
_entity.id
_entity.type
_entity.pdbx_description
1 polymer ?
#
loop_
_entity_poly.entity_id
_entity_poly.type
_entity_poly.pdbx_seq_one_letter_code
_entity_poly.pdbx_strand_id
1 'polypeptide(L)'
;MLVVDVDPERLDRLESELERSFGVDFRVRGELTAPDALRSLELAHELEQRVAVVMVDHELPATERSEVLHRARSLHPDARRAMLIPWGAWADRDTAAAILAAMAVGDINYYVLKPWINRDELFHRTVAEFVQEWSRNETANWREVVVIAEQHSARAHAITSLLSRNGIPNAFRPSGSPEANDVLHAIHEPDPGAGVLVWMAAVGSTILHDPTDAEVAEAWGVRTTLADEGRAFDVLVIGAGPAGLAAAVYASSEGLRTLVVEREAIGGQAGTSSLIRNYLGFSRGVTGSELAQRGYQQAWVFGAHFLLMRQVTRLEEKPNGFLAEISDVGEVTARAVVLATGVAYRRLGVPELEALTSAGVYYGASVSEAHGLTDRDACVVGGGNSAGQAVLHLARYCRQVSIVIRGESLVQSMSRYLIDAIDAAPNVVVRTSSEIVGGGGEGRLQNIVLRHRRTGAEETLNVDGLFVMIGAEPGTRWLPEIGRDEHGYVLAGSDAAADPLWTQSRPPKPYETTIPGLFVVGDVRCGSVKRVASAVGEGSVVVSQIHEHFKGADG
;
A
#
# COMPACT_ATOMS: atom_id res chain seq x y z
N MET A 1 23.64 -15.18 -5.38
CA MET A 1 23.23 -14.22 -6.43
C MET A 1 23.65 -14.80 -7.77
N LEU A 2 22.76 -14.78 -8.75
CA LEU A 2 23.04 -15.28 -10.10
C LEU A 2 23.06 -14.10 -11.09
N VAL A 3 24.09 -14.04 -11.92
CA VAL A 3 24.18 -13.08 -13.02
C VAL A 3 24.45 -13.82 -14.33
N VAL A 4 23.74 -13.43 -15.38
CA VAL A 4 23.84 -14.01 -16.71
C VAL A 4 24.15 -12.90 -17.70
N ASP A 5 25.32 -12.95 -18.34
CA ASP A 5 25.74 -12.02 -19.40
C ASP A 5 26.45 -12.80 -20.50
N VAL A 6 26.10 -12.53 -21.76
CA VAL A 6 26.63 -13.28 -22.90
C VAL A 6 28.09 -12.92 -23.23
N ASP A 7 28.59 -11.84 -22.66
CA ASP A 7 29.95 -11.33 -22.87
C ASP A 7 30.83 -11.65 -21.65
N PRO A 8 31.93 -12.43 -21.84
CA PRO A 8 32.81 -12.82 -20.75
C PRO A 8 33.48 -11.68 -20.01
N GLU A 9 33.86 -10.59 -20.69
CA GLU A 9 34.53 -9.46 -20.03
C GLU A 9 33.55 -8.65 -19.18
N ARG A 10 32.30 -8.54 -19.64
CA ARG A 10 31.24 -7.90 -18.85
C ARG A 10 30.82 -8.76 -17.68
N LEU A 11 30.73 -10.07 -17.87
CA LEU A 11 30.40 -11.02 -16.80
C LEU A 11 31.44 -10.96 -15.68
N ASP A 12 32.73 -10.99 -16.01
CA ASP A 12 33.84 -10.87 -15.04
C ASP A 12 33.75 -9.57 -14.22
N ARG A 13 33.41 -8.46 -14.86
CA ARG A 13 33.18 -7.18 -14.17
C ARG A 13 31.95 -7.23 -13.26
N LEU A 14 30.84 -7.79 -13.74
CA LEU A 14 29.60 -7.95 -12.96
C LEU A 14 29.86 -8.80 -11.71
N GLU A 15 30.54 -9.94 -11.86
CA GLU A 15 30.93 -10.80 -10.74
C GLU A 15 31.83 -10.05 -9.76
N SER A 16 32.87 -9.38 -10.25
CA SER A 16 33.81 -8.62 -9.42
C SER A 16 33.14 -7.53 -8.57
N GLU A 17 32.19 -6.78 -9.15
CA GLU A 17 31.48 -5.72 -8.42
C GLU A 17 30.45 -6.30 -7.44
N LEU A 18 29.79 -7.39 -7.79
CA LEU A 18 28.90 -8.11 -6.87
C LEU A 18 29.67 -8.74 -5.70
N GLU A 19 30.78 -9.40 -5.95
CA GLU A 19 31.63 -10.00 -4.92
C GLU A 19 32.19 -8.93 -3.99
N ARG A 20 32.61 -7.79 -4.54
CA ARG A 20 33.12 -6.66 -3.74
C ARG A 20 32.10 -6.19 -2.71
N SER A 21 30.84 -6.04 -3.10
CA SER A 21 29.81 -5.40 -2.27
C SER A 21 28.98 -6.39 -1.45
N PHE A 22 28.85 -7.63 -1.91
CA PHE A 22 27.93 -8.62 -1.34
C PHE A 22 28.58 -9.98 -1.08
N GLY A 23 29.83 -10.22 -1.51
CA GLY A 23 30.49 -11.53 -1.46
C GLY A 23 30.74 -12.09 -0.06
N VAL A 24 30.71 -11.25 0.98
CA VAL A 24 30.80 -11.69 2.38
C VAL A 24 29.56 -12.47 2.80
N ASP A 25 28.38 -12.02 2.37
CA ASP A 25 27.09 -12.58 2.80
C ASP A 25 26.45 -13.48 1.74
N PHE A 26 26.85 -13.32 0.47
CA PHE A 26 26.24 -14.01 -0.66
C PHE A 26 27.27 -14.69 -1.56
N ARG A 27 27.00 -15.94 -1.94
CA ARG A 27 27.72 -16.57 -3.05
C ARG A 27 27.30 -15.90 -4.36
N VAL A 28 28.26 -15.32 -5.08
CA VAL A 28 28.06 -14.79 -6.43
C VAL A 28 28.34 -15.88 -7.46
N ARG A 29 27.54 -15.90 -8.54
CA ARG A 29 27.67 -16.87 -9.61
C ARG A 29 27.35 -16.22 -10.95
N GLY A 30 28.32 -16.15 -11.84
CA GLY A 30 28.16 -15.77 -13.24
C GLY A 30 27.96 -16.97 -14.15
N GLU A 31 27.11 -16.83 -15.16
CA GLU A 31 26.90 -17.82 -16.22
C GLU A 31 26.83 -17.13 -17.59
N LEU A 32 27.46 -17.72 -18.60
CA LEU A 32 27.50 -17.15 -19.97
C LEU A 32 26.28 -17.53 -20.82
N THR A 33 25.57 -18.60 -20.44
CA THR A 33 24.49 -19.18 -21.24
C THR A 33 23.25 -19.47 -20.41
N ALA A 34 22.07 -19.43 -21.03
CA ALA A 34 20.82 -19.81 -20.36
C ALA A 34 20.81 -21.24 -19.81
N PRO A 35 21.28 -22.28 -20.54
CA PRO A 35 21.36 -23.63 -20.00
C PRO A 35 22.20 -23.74 -18.73
N ASP A 36 23.30 -23.01 -18.62
CA ASP A 36 24.15 -23.02 -17.43
C ASP A 36 23.47 -22.30 -16.25
N ALA A 37 22.81 -21.17 -16.53
CA ALA A 37 21.98 -20.45 -15.57
C ALA A 37 20.84 -21.31 -15.00
N LEU A 38 20.13 -22.04 -15.87
CA LEU A 38 19.05 -22.95 -15.47
C LEU A 38 19.57 -24.06 -14.55
N ARG A 39 20.69 -24.70 -14.89
CA ARG A 39 21.32 -25.72 -14.03
C ARG A 39 21.75 -25.15 -12.68
N SER A 40 22.26 -23.92 -12.65
CA SER A 40 22.62 -23.23 -11.40
C SER A 40 21.40 -22.96 -10.51
N LEU A 41 20.26 -22.57 -11.09
CA LEU A 41 19.01 -22.38 -10.35
C LEU A 41 18.43 -23.70 -9.82
N GLU A 42 18.50 -24.76 -10.63
CA GLU A 42 18.03 -26.10 -10.27
C GLU A 42 18.88 -26.70 -9.15
N LEU A 43 20.20 -26.63 -9.28
CA LEU A 43 21.12 -27.08 -8.24
C LEU A 43 20.91 -26.31 -6.93
N ALA A 44 20.70 -25.00 -6.99
CA ALA A 44 20.39 -24.22 -5.79
C ALA A 44 19.08 -24.70 -5.14
N HIS A 45 18.05 -25.00 -5.93
CA HIS A 45 16.79 -25.53 -5.43
C HIS A 45 16.94 -26.93 -4.80
N GLU A 46 17.66 -27.84 -5.46
CA GLU A 46 17.93 -29.20 -4.97
C GLU A 46 18.74 -29.21 -3.66
N LEU A 47 19.64 -28.24 -3.49
CA LEU A 47 20.44 -28.07 -2.29
C LEU A 47 19.74 -27.21 -1.21
N GLU A 48 18.47 -26.85 -1.43
CA GLU A 48 17.69 -25.96 -0.54
C GLU A 48 18.41 -24.61 -0.28
N GLN A 49 19.23 -24.17 -1.24
CA GLN A 49 19.92 -22.89 -1.22
C GLN A 49 19.01 -21.79 -1.74
N ARG A 50 18.87 -20.72 -0.95
CA ARG A 50 18.04 -19.58 -1.30
C ARG A 50 18.75 -18.66 -2.28
N VAL A 51 18.03 -18.23 -3.32
CA VAL A 51 18.54 -17.28 -4.31
C VAL A 51 18.01 -15.88 -4.01
N ALA A 52 18.92 -14.94 -3.75
CA ALA A 52 18.55 -13.55 -3.42
C ALA A 52 18.17 -12.72 -4.65
N VAL A 53 19.06 -12.70 -5.64
CA VAL A 53 18.92 -11.87 -6.84
C VAL A 53 19.37 -12.69 -8.06
N VAL A 54 18.59 -12.59 -9.14
CA VAL A 54 18.87 -13.12 -10.48
C VAL A 54 18.87 -11.96 -11.46
N MET A 55 19.97 -11.78 -12.19
CA MET A 55 20.11 -10.70 -13.18
C MET A 55 20.45 -11.30 -14.54
N VAL A 56 19.69 -10.95 -15.57
CA VAL A 56 19.84 -11.53 -16.90
C VAL A 56 20.03 -10.43 -17.94
N ASP A 57 21.06 -10.56 -18.77
CA ASP A 57 21.34 -9.63 -19.86
C ASP A 57 20.19 -9.49 -20.86
N HIS A 58 19.92 -8.27 -21.25
CA HIS A 58 18.96 -7.95 -22.28
C HIS A 58 19.37 -8.46 -23.67
N GLU A 59 20.67 -8.68 -23.93
CA GLU A 59 21.19 -9.19 -25.22
C GLU A 59 20.95 -10.69 -25.41
N LEU A 60 20.62 -11.41 -24.33
CA LEU A 60 20.26 -12.82 -24.41
C LEU A 60 18.96 -12.99 -25.23
N PRO A 61 18.85 -14.01 -26.10
CA PRO A 61 17.65 -14.23 -26.91
C PRO A 61 16.37 -14.20 -26.04
N ALA A 62 15.32 -13.54 -26.52
CA ALA A 62 14.13 -13.27 -25.71
C ALA A 62 13.49 -14.54 -25.12
N THR A 63 13.51 -15.65 -25.86
CA THR A 63 13.02 -16.96 -25.41
C THR A 63 13.85 -17.51 -24.26
N GLU A 64 15.18 -17.51 -24.40
CA GLU A 64 16.12 -17.99 -23.39
C GLU A 64 16.08 -17.12 -22.12
N ARG A 65 16.04 -15.80 -22.28
CA ARG A 65 15.89 -14.86 -21.17
C ARG A 65 14.60 -15.11 -20.39
N SER A 66 13.48 -15.29 -21.09
CA SER A 66 12.20 -15.57 -20.46
C SER A 66 12.21 -16.91 -19.72
N GLU A 67 12.86 -17.93 -20.29
CA GLU A 67 13.01 -19.25 -19.67
C GLU A 67 13.77 -19.17 -18.34
N VAL A 68 14.92 -18.49 -18.31
CA VAL A 68 15.71 -18.29 -17.08
C VAL A 68 14.90 -17.55 -16.02
N LEU A 69 14.23 -16.45 -16.39
CA LEU A 69 13.44 -15.64 -15.45
C LEU A 69 12.20 -16.40 -14.92
N HIS A 70 11.51 -17.15 -15.80
CA HIS A 70 10.39 -17.99 -15.43
C HIS A 70 10.81 -19.12 -14.49
N ARG A 71 11.94 -19.78 -14.78
CA ARG A 71 12.48 -20.84 -13.93
C ARG A 71 12.90 -20.31 -12.57
N ALA A 72 13.57 -19.15 -12.52
CA ALA A 72 13.90 -18.47 -11.28
C ALA A 72 12.64 -18.17 -10.45
N ARG A 73 11.59 -17.62 -11.07
CA ARG A 73 10.31 -17.36 -10.40
C ARG A 73 9.63 -18.63 -9.87
N SER A 74 9.76 -19.74 -10.59
CA SER A 74 9.11 -21.01 -10.22
C SER A 74 9.83 -21.73 -9.08
N LEU A 75 11.17 -21.78 -9.13
CA LEU A 75 11.99 -22.49 -8.14
C LEU A 75 12.33 -21.64 -6.92
N HIS A 76 12.49 -20.34 -7.12
CA HIS A 76 12.93 -19.36 -6.13
C HIS A 76 11.99 -18.13 -6.16
N PRO A 77 10.72 -18.29 -5.75
CA PRO A 77 9.69 -17.27 -5.93
C PRO A 77 10.03 -15.92 -5.28
N ASP A 78 10.75 -15.94 -4.15
CA ASP A 78 11.18 -14.75 -3.43
C ASP A 78 12.38 -14.03 -4.07
N ALA A 79 13.13 -14.71 -4.95
CA ALA A 79 14.30 -14.14 -5.60
C ALA A 79 13.90 -12.89 -6.38
N ARG A 80 14.62 -11.79 -6.16
CA ARG A 80 14.44 -10.61 -6.99
C ARG A 80 15.07 -10.82 -8.36
N ARG A 81 14.41 -10.32 -9.38
CA ARG A 81 14.78 -10.55 -10.78
C ARG A 81 14.98 -9.22 -11.49
N ALA A 82 16.09 -9.09 -12.22
CA ALA A 82 16.38 -7.88 -12.97
C ALA A 82 16.87 -8.17 -14.40
N MET A 83 16.57 -7.23 -15.29
CA MET A 83 17.16 -7.20 -16.63
C MET A 83 18.39 -6.30 -16.64
N LEU A 84 19.54 -6.80 -17.08
CA LEU A 84 20.76 -6.01 -17.21
C LEU A 84 20.79 -5.29 -18.55
N ILE A 85 20.97 -3.98 -18.53
CA ILE A 85 21.06 -3.14 -19.73
C ILE A 85 22.32 -2.27 -19.69
N PRO A 86 22.99 -2.02 -20.82
CA PRO A 86 24.11 -1.09 -20.88
C PRO A 86 23.62 0.36 -20.83
N TRP A 87 24.53 1.26 -20.51
CA TRP A 87 24.29 2.70 -20.64
C TRP A 87 23.92 3.06 -22.07
N GLY A 88 22.92 3.94 -22.24
CA GLY A 88 22.43 4.34 -23.55
C GLY A 88 21.27 3.48 -24.08
N ALA A 89 21.08 2.25 -23.58
CA ALA A 89 20.03 1.35 -24.06
C ALA A 89 18.61 1.86 -23.77
N TRP A 90 18.45 2.80 -22.83
CA TRP A 90 17.19 3.50 -22.58
C TRP A 90 16.66 4.33 -23.76
N ALA A 91 17.51 4.66 -24.74
CA ALA A 91 17.14 5.45 -25.90
C ALA A 91 16.59 4.54 -27.01
N ASP A 92 16.85 3.23 -26.91
CA ASP A 92 16.30 2.23 -27.79
C ASP A 92 14.87 1.88 -27.36
N ARG A 93 13.93 2.02 -28.31
CA ARG A 93 12.51 1.77 -28.04
C ARG A 93 12.24 0.29 -27.81
N ASP A 94 12.98 -0.59 -28.47
CA ASP A 94 12.77 -2.03 -28.37
C ASP A 94 13.21 -2.54 -27.00
N THR A 95 14.35 -2.05 -26.49
CA THR A 95 14.79 -2.30 -25.11
C THR A 95 13.79 -1.77 -24.10
N ALA A 96 13.32 -0.53 -24.24
CA ALA A 96 12.31 0.04 -23.34
C ALA A 96 11.01 -0.78 -23.34
N ALA A 97 10.54 -1.20 -24.52
CA ALA A 97 9.37 -2.06 -24.66
C ALA A 97 9.58 -3.44 -24.03
N ALA A 98 10.75 -4.04 -24.19
CA ALA A 98 11.10 -5.32 -23.58
C ALA A 98 11.12 -5.26 -22.04
N ILE A 99 11.69 -4.19 -21.46
CA ILE A 99 11.69 -3.95 -20.02
C ILE A 99 10.24 -3.83 -19.52
N LEU A 100 9.42 -3.01 -20.19
CA LEU A 100 8.02 -2.81 -19.80
C LEU A 100 7.22 -4.10 -19.88
N ALA A 101 7.41 -4.91 -20.93
CA ALA A 101 6.76 -6.20 -21.09
C ALA A 101 7.18 -7.19 -19.98
N ALA A 102 8.48 -7.30 -19.70
CA ALA A 102 9.00 -8.18 -18.66
C ALA A 102 8.56 -7.76 -17.24
N MET A 103 8.48 -6.45 -16.97
CA MET A 103 7.93 -5.92 -15.72
C MET A 103 6.42 -6.13 -15.60
N ALA A 104 5.69 -6.11 -16.72
CA ALA A 104 4.24 -6.31 -16.75
C ALA A 104 3.88 -7.75 -16.36
N VAL A 105 4.56 -8.75 -16.93
CA VAL A 105 4.31 -10.17 -16.65
C VAL A 105 4.96 -10.68 -15.35
N GLY A 106 5.75 -9.83 -14.68
CA GLY A 106 6.39 -10.13 -13.38
C GLY A 106 7.67 -10.97 -13.47
N ASP A 107 8.23 -11.07 -14.68
CA ASP A 107 9.50 -11.78 -14.92
C ASP A 107 10.66 -11.03 -14.31
N ILE A 108 10.63 -9.70 -14.34
CA ILE A 108 11.57 -8.83 -13.62
C ILE A 108 10.84 -7.89 -12.69
N ASN A 109 11.47 -7.51 -11.57
CA ASN A 109 10.98 -6.41 -10.74
C ASN A 109 11.40 -5.06 -11.33
N TYR A 110 12.62 -4.95 -11.87
CA TYR A 110 13.14 -3.74 -12.53
C TYR A 110 14.37 -4.03 -13.41
N TYR A 111 14.93 -3.05 -14.10
CA TYR A 111 16.22 -3.18 -14.81
C TYR A 111 17.40 -2.71 -13.94
N VAL A 112 18.61 -3.15 -14.27
CA VAL A 112 19.87 -2.70 -13.65
C VAL A 112 20.81 -2.24 -14.76
N LEU A 113 21.42 -1.06 -14.59
CA LEU A 113 22.47 -0.60 -15.50
C LEU A 113 23.74 -1.39 -15.24
N LYS A 114 24.35 -1.95 -16.29
CA LYS A 114 25.62 -2.67 -16.19
C LYS A 114 26.72 -1.73 -15.66
N PRO A 115 27.60 -2.21 -14.76
CA PRO A 115 28.70 -1.42 -14.25
C PRO A 115 29.69 -1.12 -15.38
N TRP A 116 30.12 0.13 -15.49
CA TRP A 116 31.05 0.57 -16.53
C TRP A 116 32.39 1.05 -15.98
N ILE A 117 32.47 1.20 -14.65
CA ILE A 117 33.68 1.53 -13.88
C ILE A 117 33.84 0.54 -12.72
N ASN A 118 35.04 0.54 -12.13
CA ASN A 118 35.27 -0.11 -10.85
C ASN A 118 34.65 0.73 -9.72
N ARG A 119 34.05 0.07 -8.73
CA ARG A 119 33.28 0.72 -7.65
C ARG A 119 32.11 1.55 -8.18
N ASP A 120 31.30 0.92 -9.02
CA ASP A 120 30.11 1.58 -9.57
C ASP A 120 29.01 1.65 -8.50
N GLU A 121 28.99 2.75 -7.74
CA GLU A 121 28.04 2.97 -6.65
C GLU A 121 26.58 2.99 -7.12
N LEU A 122 26.31 3.37 -8.38
CA LEU A 122 24.94 3.33 -8.90
C LEU A 122 24.49 1.88 -9.07
N PHE A 123 25.36 1.04 -9.64
CA PHE A 123 25.12 -0.41 -9.73
C PHE A 123 24.92 -1.01 -8.34
N HIS A 124 25.83 -0.76 -7.41
CA HIS A 124 25.76 -1.29 -6.04
C HIS A 124 24.49 -0.87 -5.31
N ARG A 125 24.13 0.42 -5.36
CA ARG A 125 22.90 0.91 -4.74
C ARG A 125 21.67 0.21 -5.33
N THR A 126 21.61 0.08 -6.65
CA THR A 126 20.47 -0.54 -7.34
C THR A 126 20.32 -2.00 -6.92
N VAL A 127 21.42 -2.75 -6.84
CA VAL A 127 21.45 -4.13 -6.38
C VAL A 127 21.13 -4.24 -4.89
N ALA A 128 21.63 -3.34 -4.05
CA ALA A 128 21.32 -3.31 -2.63
C ALA A 128 19.82 -3.11 -2.36
N GLU A 129 19.13 -2.30 -3.17
CA GLU A 129 17.66 -2.16 -3.11
C GLU A 129 16.96 -3.52 -3.38
N PHE A 130 17.43 -4.31 -4.36
CA PHE A 130 16.89 -5.66 -4.58
C PHE A 130 17.20 -6.62 -3.43
N VAL A 131 18.42 -6.60 -2.88
CA VAL A 131 18.80 -7.44 -1.73
C VAL A 131 17.96 -7.09 -0.50
N GLN A 132 17.72 -5.80 -0.26
CA GLN A 132 16.86 -5.32 0.81
C GLN A 132 15.41 -5.79 0.61
N GLU A 133 14.87 -5.70 -0.60
CA GLU A 133 13.53 -6.21 -0.89
C GLU A 133 13.44 -7.73 -0.71
N TRP A 134 14.48 -8.48 -1.08
CA TRP A 134 14.55 -9.93 -0.86
C TRP A 134 14.59 -10.28 0.63
N SER A 135 15.47 -9.64 1.40
CA SER A 135 15.65 -9.93 2.83
C SER A 135 14.40 -9.61 3.67
N ARG A 136 13.52 -8.72 3.20
CA ARG A 136 12.21 -8.43 3.83
C ARG A 136 11.20 -9.57 3.72
N ASN A 137 11.37 -10.48 2.77
CA ASN A 137 10.51 -11.66 2.62
C ASN A 137 11.09 -12.91 3.31
N GLU A 138 12.34 -12.82 3.79
CA GLU A 138 13.05 -13.95 4.38
C GLU A 138 12.48 -14.37 5.74
N THR A 139 11.91 -15.58 5.80
CA THR A 139 11.18 -16.06 6.98
C THR A 139 12.08 -16.45 8.14
N ALA A 140 13.34 -16.85 7.89
CA ALA A 140 14.25 -17.34 8.93
C ALA A 140 14.97 -16.24 9.73
N ASN A 141 14.95 -14.99 9.27
CA ASN A 141 15.65 -13.92 9.96
C ASN A 141 14.90 -13.51 11.22
N TRP A 142 15.68 -13.15 12.25
CA TRP A 142 15.18 -12.48 13.43
C TRP A 142 14.66 -11.12 12.96
N ARG A 143 13.35 -10.92 13.07
CA ARG A 143 12.71 -9.65 12.74
C ARG A 143 12.78 -8.72 13.93
N GLU A 144 12.71 -7.44 13.62
CA GLU A 144 12.70 -6.36 14.59
C GLU A 144 11.52 -6.51 15.56
N VAL A 145 10.40 -7.08 15.09
CA VAL A 145 9.26 -7.53 15.90
C VAL A 145 8.86 -8.97 15.54
N VAL A 146 8.67 -9.82 16.55
CA VAL A 146 8.16 -11.19 16.40
C VAL A 146 6.83 -11.32 17.13
N VAL A 147 5.81 -11.86 16.47
CA VAL A 147 4.48 -12.12 17.04
C VAL A 147 4.29 -13.63 17.11
N ILE A 148 4.10 -14.16 18.32
CA ILE A 148 3.85 -15.57 18.59
C ILE A 148 2.41 -15.74 19.09
N ALA A 149 1.61 -16.56 18.41
CA ALA A 149 0.26 -16.93 18.82
C ALA A 149 -0.23 -18.17 18.05
N GLU A 150 -1.42 -18.68 18.37
CA GLU A 150 -2.08 -19.69 17.54
C GLU A 150 -2.24 -19.23 16.08
N GLN A 151 -2.11 -20.16 15.13
CA GLN A 151 -2.15 -19.93 13.67
C GLN A 151 -3.32 -19.07 13.19
N HIS A 152 -4.47 -19.15 13.87
CA HIS A 152 -5.71 -18.47 13.51
C HIS A 152 -6.15 -17.42 14.54
N SER A 153 -5.21 -16.91 15.35
CA SER A 153 -5.50 -15.85 16.32
C SER A 153 -5.87 -14.55 15.61
N ALA A 154 -7.14 -14.13 15.77
CA ALA A 154 -7.62 -12.86 15.23
C ALA A 154 -6.84 -11.65 15.76
N ARG A 155 -6.41 -11.69 17.04
CA ARG A 155 -5.61 -10.63 17.64
C ARG A 155 -4.20 -10.58 17.04
N ALA A 156 -3.56 -11.73 16.85
CA ALA A 156 -2.24 -11.78 16.21
C ALA A 156 -2.31 -11.24 14.78
N HIS A 157 -3.32 -11.62 14.00
CA HIS A 157 -3.55 -11.05 12.67
C HIS A 157 -3.72 -9.53 12.70
N ALA A 158 -4.47 -8.99 13.66
CA ALA A 158 -4.63 -7.54 13.82
C ALA A 158 -3.29 -6.84 14.10
N ILE A 159 -2.47 -7.36 15.02
CA ILE A 159 -1.14 -6.81 15.35
C ILE A 159 -0.19 -6.91 14.16
N THR A 160 -0.08 -8.08 13.53
CA THR A 160 0.75 -8.28 12.33
C THR A 160 0.33 -7.34 11.20
N SER A 161 -0.98 -7.15 11.00
CA SER A 161 -1.49 -6.19 10.03
C SER A 161 -1.14 -4.75 10.39
N LEU A 162 -1.22 -4.37 11.67
CA LEU A 162 -0.85 -3.05 12.17
C LEU A 162 0.63 -2.73 11.92
N LEU A 163 1.51 -3.65 12.30
CA LEU A 163 2.96 -3.53 12.13
C LEU A 163 3.31 -3.40 10.64
N SER A 164 2.75 -4.29 9.81
CA SER A 164 3.00 -4.31 8.37
C SER A 164 2.53 -3.02 7.68
N ARG A 165 1.35 -2.51 8.04
CA ARG A 165 0.82 -1.26 7.51
C ARG A 165 1.65 -0.03 7.90
N ASN A 166 2.24 -0.05 9.09
CA ASN A 166 3.16 0.99 9.53
C ASN A 166 4.60 0.73 9.06
N GLY A 167 4.84 -0.23 8.16
CA GLY A 167 6.16 -0.51 7.62
C GLY A 167 7.17 -1.05 8.65
N ILE A 168 6.69 -1.48 9.82
CA ILE A 168 7.50 -2.09 10.87
C ILE A 168 7.76 -3.55 10.46
N PRO A 169 9.01 -3.93 10.19
CA PRO A 169 9.33 -5.30 9.82
C PRO A 169 8.95 -6.24 10.96
N ASN A 170 8.20 -7.28 10.63
CA ASN A 170 7.67 -8.21 11.63
C ASN A 170 7.61 -9.64 11.10
N ALA A 171 7.61 -10.60 12.01
CA ALA A 171 7.43 -12.01 11.71
C ALA A 171 6.32 -12.60 12.59
N PHE A 172 5.37 -13.29 11.98
CA PHE A 172 4.45 -14.16 12.70
C PHE A 172 5.07 -15.56 12.86
N ARG A 173 4.91 -16.14 14.05
CA ARG A 173 5.42 -17.45 14.44
C ARG A 173 4.30 -18.23 15.13
N PRO A 174 3.79 -19.32 14.51
CA PRO A 174 2.72 -20.08 15.11
C PRO A 174 3.18 -20.72 16.43
N SER A 175 2.34 -20.64 17.46
CA SER A 175 2.54 -21.35 18.74
C SER A 175 2.82 -22.84 18.47
N GLY A 176 3.82 -23.39 19.18
CA GLY A 176 4.32 -24.74 18.99
C GLY A 176 5.20 -24.99 17.75
N SER A 177 5.43 -24.02 16.86
CA SER A 177 6.35 -24.19 15.72
C SER A 177 7.82 -24.22 16.18
N PRO A 178 8.73 -24.90 15.47
CA PRO A 178 10.16 -24.89 15.79
C PRO A 178 10.73 -23.46 15.90
N GLU A 179 10.35 -22.58 14.99
CA GLU A 179 10.79 -21.19 14.96
C GLU A 179 10.23 -20.36 16.12
N ALA A 180 9.00 -20.65 16.57
CA ALA A 180 8.45 -20.05 17.78
C ALA A 180 9.20 -20.53 19.02
N ASN A 181 9.46 -21.83 19.12
CA ASN A 181 10.19 -22.43 20.25
C ASN A 181 11.62 -21.89 20.37
N ASP A 182 12.32 -21.70 19.25
CA ASP A 182 13.66 -21.11 19.22
C ASP A 182 13.66 -19.69 19.79
N VAL A 183 12.68 -18.87 19.38
CA VAL A 183 12.52 -17.50 19.89
C VAL A 183 12.18 -17.52 21.38
N LEU A 184 11.17 -18.30 21.79
CA LEU A 184 10.72 -18.43 23.19
C LEU A 184 11.87 -18.87 24.12
N HIS A 185 12.65 -19.86 23.69
CA HIS A 185 13.82 -20.32 24.42
C HIS A 185 14.88 -19.21 24.55
N ALA A 186 15.13 -18.44 23.50
CA ALA A 186 16.10 -17.35 23.54
C ALA A 186 15.69 -16.20 24.46
N ILE A 187 14.39 -15.89 24.53
CA ILE A 187 13.86 -14.81 25.38
C ILE A 187 13.43 -15.29 26.78
N HIS A 188 13.55 -16.60 27.06
CA HIS A 188 13.17 -17.25 28.32
C HIS A 188 11.67 -17.12 28.67
N GLU A 189 10.79 -17.16 27.66
CA GLU A 189 9.34 -17.10 27.84
C GLU A 189 8.68 -18.46 27.55
N PRO A 190 7.58 -18.80 28.24
CA PRO A 190 6.75 -19.94 27.86
C PRO A 190 5.92 -19.65 26.61
N ASP A 191 5.42 -20.70 25.96
CA ASP A 191 4.48 -20.55 24.85
C ASP A 191 3.18 -19.85 25.34
N PRO A 192 2.68 -18.82 24.65
CA PRO A 192 1.48 -18.08 25.06
C PRO A 192 0.18 -18.89 24.96
N GLY A 193 0.18 -20.06 24.32
CA GLY A 193 -1.03 -20.84 24.08
C GLY A 193 -2.06 -20.02 23.31
N ALA A 194 -3.25 -19.84 23.88
CA ALA A 194 -4.35 -19.06 23.27
C ALA A 194 -4.11 -17.53 23.26
N GLY A 195 -3.10 -17.03 23.97
CA GLY A 195 -2.73 -15.61 23.99
C GLY A 195 -1.84 -15.20 22.80
N VAL A 196 -1.43 -13.93 22.80
CA VAL A 196 -0.50 -13.35 21.83
C VAL A 196 0.72 -12.80 22.57
N LEU A 197 1.91 -13.26 22.19
CA LEU A 197 3.17 -12.69 22.64
C LEU A 197 3.77 -11.84 21.52
N VAL A 198 4.17 -10.61 21.84
CA VAL A 198 4.90 -9.73 20.92
C VAL A 198 6.26 -9.45 21.51
N TRP A 199 7.31 -9.81 20.78
CA TRP A 199 8.68 -9.57 21.16
C TRP A 199 9.34 -8.55 20.21
N MET A 200 9.88 -7.47 20.76
CA MET A 200 10.52 -6.39 20.02
C MET A 200 12.04 -6.44 20.18
N ALA A 201 12.69 -7.30 19.39
CA ALA A 201 14.14 -7.52 19.43
C ALA A 201 14.94 -6.22 19.24
N ALA A 202 14.49 -5.35 18.33
CA ALA A 202 15.19 -4.11 17.97
C ALA A 202 15.01 -2.98 19.00
N VAL A 203 14.06 -3.08 19.94
CA VAL A 203 13.72 -2.01 20.88
C VAL A 203 13.78 -2.54 22.32
N GLY A 204 15.01 -2.59 22.84
CA GLY A 204 15.27 -3.01 24.22
C GLY A 204 14.89 -4.47 24.54
N SER A 205 14.59 -5.29 23.52
CA SER A 205 14.06 -6.64 23.70
C SER A 205 12.77 -6.69 24.53
N THR A 206 11.89 -5.70 24.34
CA THR A 206 10.61 -5.61 25.07
C THR A 206 9.71 -6.80 24.73
N ILE A 207 9.11 -7.41 25.73
CA ILE A 207 8.16 -8.52 25.60
C ILE A 207 6.79 -8.04 26.09
N LEU A 208 5.77 -8.24 25.28
CA LEU A 208 4.39 -7.87 25.59
C LEU A 208 3.48 -9.10 25.50
N HIS A 209 2.59 -9.25 26.48
CA HIS A 209 1.57 -10.31 26.50
C HIS A 209 0.19 -9.69 26.28
N ASP A 210 -0.52 -10.19 25.27
CA ASP A 210 -1.82 -9.72 24.81
C ASP A 210 -1.94 -8.19 24.69
N PRO A 211 -0.95 -7.50 24.07
CA PRO A 211 -0.95 -6.04 24.06
C PRO A 211 -2.09 -5.48 23.20
N THR A 212 -2.54 -4.29 23.55
CA THR A 212 -3.35 -3.39 22.72
C THR A 212 -2.52 -2.74 21.62
N ASP A 213 -3.16 -2.16 20.60
CA ASP A 213 -2.45 -1.48 19.50
C ASP A 213 -1.64 -0.27 20.01
N ALA A 214 -2.15 0.40 21.04
CA ALA A 214 -1.46 1.52 21.70
C ALA A 214 -0.20 1.04 22.44
N GLU A 215 -0.26 -0.07 23.18
CA GLU A 215 0.91 -0.64 23.87
C GLU A 215 1.98 -1.12 22.88
N VAL A 216 1.58 -1.72 21.75
CA VAL A 216 2.51 -2.06 20.66
C VAL A 216 3.17 -0.79 20.11
N ALA A 217 2.39 0.27 19.86
CA ALA A 217 2.92 1.52 19.35
C ALA A 217 3.90 2.18 20.34
N GLU A 218 3.54 2.29 21.63
CA GLU A 218 4.37 2.87 22.68
C GLU A 218 5.67 2.10 22.90
N ALA A 219 5.61 0.77 22.93
CA ALA A 219 6.80 -0.07 23.07
C ALA A 219 7.76 0.09 21.87
N TRP A 220 7.24 0.36 20.67
CA TRP A 220 8.05 0.68 19.50
C TRP A 220 8.62 2.12 19.51
N GLY A 221 8.21 2.96 20.48
CA GLY A 221 8.64 4.35 20.58
C GLY A 221 7.77 5.34 19.80
N VAL A 222 6.57 4.93 19.36
CA VAL A 222 5.57 5.82 18.77
C VAL A 222 4.83 6.56 19.87
N ARG A 223 4.69 7.88 19.73
CA ARG A 223 3.91 8.68 20.68
C ARG A 223 2.40 8.51 20.45
N THR A 224 1.72 8.08 21.50
CA THR A 224 0.25 7.90 21.58
C THR A 224 -0.41 8.88 22.56
N THR A 225 0.41 9.58 23.35
CA THR A 225 -0.01 10.55 24.37
C THR A 225 0.57 11.93 24.08
N LEU A 226 -0.09 12.95 24.64
CA LEU A 226 0.36 14.33 24.57
C LEU A 226 0.51 14.87 25.99
N ALA A 227 1.66 15.49 26.28
CA ALA A 227 1.88 16.17 27.55
C ALA A 227 0.77 17.22 27.80
N ASP A 228 0.45 17.46 29.07
CA ASP A 228 -0.57 18.45 29.45
C ASP A 228 -0.15 19.88 29.08
N GLU A 229 1.15 20.16 29.10
CA GLU A 229 1.70 21.43 28.65
C GLU A 229 1.76 21.51 27.11
N GLY A 230 1.21 22.58 26.54
CA GLY A 230 1.35 22.86 25.10
C GLY A 230 0.35 22.14 24.19
N ARG A 231 -0.89 21.92 24.63
CA ARG A 231 -2.02 21.38 23.83
C ARG A 231 -2.65 22.37 22.85
N ALA A 232 -1.99 23.52 22.63
CA ALA A 232 -2.32 24.48 21.60
C ALA A 232 -1.41 24.30 20.39
N PHE A 233 -2.01 24.29 19.21
CA PHE A 233 -1.33 24.11 17.92
C PHE A 233 -1.73 25.23 16.96
N ASP A 234 -0.85 25.54 16.01
CA ASP A 234 -1.24 26.40 14.90
C ASP A 234 -2.13 25.61 13.94
N VAL A 235 -1.75 24.36 13.65
CA VAL A 235 -2.44 23.50 12.68
C VAL A 235 -2.68 22.12 13.27
N LEU A 236 -3.95 21.68 13.23
CA LEU A 236 -4.33 20.28 13.47
C LEU A 236 -4.64 19.61 12.13
N VAL A 237 -3.85 18.60 11.78
CA VAL A 237 -4.08 17.74 10.61
C VAL A 237 -4.75 16.44 11.07
N ILE A 238 -5.91 16.13 10.51
CA ILE A 238 -6.68 14.93 10.86
C ILE A 238 -6.57 13.92 9.73
N GLY A 239 -5.78 12.86 9.98
CA GLY A 239 -5.40 11.82 9.01
C GLY A 239 -3.96 11.95 8.53
N ALA A 240 -3.24 10.84 8.48
CA ALA A 240 -1.85 10.73 8.02
C ALA A 240 -1.72 9.95 6.71
N GLY A 241 -2.71 10.07 5.82
CA GLY A 241 -2.56 9.70 4.41
C GLY A 241 -1.62 10.65 3.65
N PRO A 242 -1.38 10.43 2.34
CA PRO A 242 -0.46 11.27 1.56
C PRO A 242 -0.75 12.78 1.64
N ALA A 243 -2.03 13.18 1.66
CA ALA A 243 -2.41 14.58 1.81
C ALA A 243 -2.08 15.13 3.20
N GLY A 244 -2.38 14.39 4.26
CA GLY A 244 -2.11 14.82 5.62
C GLY A 244 -0.61 14.88 5.93
N LEU A 245 0.16 13.90 5.46
CA LEU A 245 1.63 13.92 5.58
C LEU A 245 2.23 15.11 4.83
N ALA A 246 1.75 15.43 3.63
CA ALA A 246 2.19 16.60 2.90
C ALA A 246 1.86 17.90 3.66
N ALA A 247 0.64 18.04 4.19
CA ALA A 247 0.27 19.18 5.03
C ALA A 247 1.18 19.30 6.27
N ALA A 248 1.49 18.18 6.92
CA ALA A 248 2.36 18.15 8.08
C ALA A 248 3.81 18.57 7.76
N VAL A 249 4.37 18.08 6.65
CA VAL A 249 5.71 18.48 6.17
C VAL A 249 5.75 19.98 5.94
N TYR A 250 4.84 20.51 5.12
CA TYR A 250 4.87 21.91 4.71
C TYR A 250 4.59 22.85 5.89
N ALA A 251 3.55 22.57 6.70
CA ALA A 251 3.23 23.40 7.86
C ALA A 251 4.39 23.45 8.86
N SER A 252 4.99 22.30 9.19
CA SER A 252 6.10 22.26 10.15
C SER A 252 7.37 22.90 9.58
N SER A 253 7.65 22.73 8.28
CA SER A 253 8.80 23.36 7.62
C SER A 253 8.72 24.89 7.59
N GLU A 254 7.49 25.44 7.62
CA GLU A 254 7.22 26.88 7.69
C GLU A 254 7.10 27.39 9.14
N GLY A 255 7.43 26.54 10.12
CA GLY A 255 7.50 26.90 11.54
C GLY A 255 6.17 26.85 12.29
N LEU A 256 5.10 26.32 11.68
CA LEU A 256 3.81 26.16 12.35
C LEU A 256 3.87 24.97 13.32
N ARG A 257 3.42 25.18 14.56
CA ARG A 257 3.30 24.09 15.54
C ARG A 257 2.17 23.17 15.10
N THR A 258 2.55 22.04 14.51
CA THR A 258 1.62 21.14 13.81
C THR A 258 1.40 19.86 14.60
N LEU A 259 0.13 19.48 14.78
CA LEU A 259 -0.30 18.18 15.30
C LEU A 259 -0.95 17.37 14.19
N VAL A 260 -0.53 16.13 14.01
CA VAL A 260 -1.15 15.14 13.13
C VAL A 260 -1.80 14.06 13.99
N VAL A 261 -3.10 13.83 13.81
CA VAL A 261 -3.84 12.76 14.50
C VAL A 261 -4.22 11.69 13.48
N GLU A 262 -3.78 10.46 13.71
CA GLU A 262 -4.06 9.31 12.85
C GLU A 262 -4.61 8.15 13.67
N ARG A 263 -5.78 7.66 13.28
CA ARG A 263 -6.53 6.64 14.02
C ARG A 263 -5.96 5.24 13.86
N GLU A 264 -5.21 5.00 12.79
CA GLU A 264 -5.00 3.67 12.25
C GLU A 264 -3.55 3.43 11.82
N ALA A 265 -3.10 3.97 10.69
CA ALA A 265 -1.72 3.81 10.26
C ALA A 265 -1.29 4.94 9.34
N ILE A 266 0.00 5.27 9.41
CA ILE A 266 0.63 6.21 8.49
C ILE A 266 0.46 5.69 7.05
N GLY A 267 0.11 6.61 6.14
CA GLY A 267 -0.12 6.32 4.72
C GLY A 267 -1.58 6.10 4.33
N GLY A 268 -2.48 5.90 5.30
CA GLY A 268 -3.90 5.67 5.04
C GLY A 268 -4.13 4.58 3.99
N GLN A 269 -5.12 4.78 3.09
CA GLN A 269 -5.38 3.84 1.99
C GLN A 269 -4.16 3.62 1.08
N ALA A 270 -3.43 4.69 0.75
CA ALA A 270 -2.28 4.58 -0.14
C ALA A 270 -1.18 3.69 0.45
N GLY A 271 -1.04 3.65 1.77
CA GLY A 271 -0.10 2.78 2.50
C GLY A 271 -0.25 1.29 2.20
N THR A 272 -1.43 0.86 1.77
CA THR A 272 -1.70 -0.55 1.41
C THR A 272 -1.30 -0.91 -0.03
N SER A 273 -0.91 0.07 -0.83
CA SER A 273 -0.51 -0.16 -2.22
C SER A 273 0.83 -0.90 -2.28
N SER A 274 0.84 -2.04 -2.97
CA SER A 274 2.04 -2.86 -3.18
C SER A 274 3.10 -2.13 -3.98
N LEU A 275 2.71 -1.32 -4.96
CA LEU A 275 3.63 -0.53 -5.79
C LEU A 275 2.93 0.67 -6.47
N ILE A 276 3.48 1.86 -6.29
CA ILE A 276 3.05 3.10 -6.94
C ILE A 276 4.09 3.46 -8.01
N ARG A 277 3.76 3.23 -9.29
CA ARG A 277 4.66 3.50 -10.43
C ARG A 277 4.51 4.90 -11.04
N ASN A 278 3.45 5.61 -10.69
CA ASN A 278 3.08 6.89 -11.28
C ASN A 278 3.28 8.09 -10.33
N TYR A 279 4.13 7.94 -9.31
CA TYR A 279 4.53 9.04 -8.45
C TYR A 279 5.89 9.58 -8.90
N LEU A 280 5.92 10.85 -9.29
CA LEU A 280 7.11 11.50 -9.83
C LEU A 280 8.29 11.42 -8.85
N GLY A 281 9.48 11.10 -9.36
CA GLY A 281 10.71 11.00 -8.57
C GLY A 281 11.10 9.59 -8.12
N PHE A 282 10.20 8.60 -8.26
CA PHE A 282 10.50 7.19 -7.97
C PHE A 282 10.47 6.36 -9.26
N SER A 283 11.59 6.33 -9.98
CA SER A 283 11.70 5.66 -11.29
C SER A 283 11.40 4.16 -11.25
N ARG A 284 11.72 3.50 -10.14
CA ARG A 284 11.41 2.07 -9.86
C ARG A 284 9.97 1.84 -9.39
N GLY A 285 9.21 2.92 -9.21
CA GLY A 285 8.06 2.94 -8.32
C GLY A 285 8.47 2.93 -6.85
N VAL A 286 7.50 3.10 -5.97
CA VAL A 286 7.67 3.08 -4.53
C VAL A 286 6.47 2.38 -3.90
N THR A 287 6.67 1.59 -2.85
CA THR A 287 5.53 1.01 -2.13
C THR A 287 4.74 2.12 -1.44
N GLY A 288 3.45 1.91 -1.21
CA GLY A 288 2.62 2.86 -0.50
C GLY A 288 3.11 3.18 0.91
N SER A 289 3.49 2.13 1.65
CA SER A 289 4.02 2.22 3.00
C SER A 289 5.36 2.96 3.05
N GLU A 290 6.26 2.71 2.09
CA GLU A 290 7.54 3.41 2.01
C GLU A 290 7.36 4.90 1.71
N LEU A 291 6.50 5.26 0.76
CA LEU A 291 6.19 6.66 0.46
C LEU A 291 5.69 7.39 1.71
N ALA A 292 4.79 6.76 2.46
CA ALA A 292 4.22 7.31 3.67
C ALA A 292 5.24 7.43 4.81
N GLN A 293 6.08 6.39 5.01
CA GLN A 293 7.17 6.41 5.98
C GLN A 293 8.16 7.55 5.71
N ARG A 294 8.57 7.73 4.46
CA ARG A 294 9.44 8.85 4.06
C ARG A 294 8.79 10.21 4.36
N GLY A 295 7.49 10.35 4.07
CA GLY A 295 6.73 11.57 4.38
C GLY A 295 6.62 11.85 5.89
N TYR A 296 6.35 10.81 6.68
CA TYR A 296 6.34 10.88 8.15
C TYR A 296 7.69 11.34 8.70
N GLN A 297 8.79 10.70 8.26
CA GLN A 297 10.15 11.05 8.71
C GLN A 297 10.50 12.51 8.37
N GLN A 298 10.10 13.00 7.19
CA GLN A 298 10.30 14.42 6.84
C GLN A 298 9.54 15.35 7.77
N ALA A 299 8.24 15.11 8.00
CA ALA A 299 7.44 15.94 8.91
C ALA A 299 7.99 15.90 10.33
N TRP A 300 8.41 14.72 10.80
CA TRP A 300 9.01 14.53 12.12
C TRP A 300 10.32 15.32 12.27
N VAL A 301 11.21 15.31 11.28
CA VAL A 301 12.45 16.10 11.28
C VAL A 301 12.16 17.61 11.36
N PHE A 302 11.07 18.08 10.74
CA PHE A 302 10.62 19.47 10.85
C PHE A 302 9.88 19.79 12.16
N GLY A 303 9.66 18.82 13.05
CA GLY A 303 9.06 19.03 14.37
C GLY A 303 7.54 18.85 14.43
N ALA A 304 6.93 18.20 13.43
CA ALA A 304 5.53 17.78 13.50
C ALA A 304 5.30 16.84 14.69
N HIS A 305 4.22 17.07 15.44
CA HIS A 305 3.77 16.16 16.49
C HIS A 305 2.83 15.14 15.87
N PHE A 306 3.04 13.85 16.13
CA PHE A 306 2.16 12.78 15.69
C PHE A 306 1.50 12.12 16.90
N LEU A 307 0.19 11.93 16.83
CA LEU A 307 -0.60 11.07 17.70
C LEU A 307 -1.18 9.96 16.83
N LEU A 308 -0.54 8.79 16.87
CA LEU A 308 -0.99 7.60 16.14
C LEU A 308 -1.87 6.75 17.05
N MET A 309 -2.73 5.90 16.45
CA MET A 309 -3.72 5.08 17.16
C MET A 309 -4.70 5.92 17.99
N ARG A 310 -5.01 7.13 17.50
CA ARG A 310 -5.88 8.10 18.17
C ARG A 310 -6.82 8.73 17.17
N GLN A 311 -8.07 8.93 17.58
CA GLN A 311 -9.11 9.47 16.72
C GLN A 311 -9.61 10.81 17.26
N VAL A 312 -9.79 11.78 16.37
CA VAL A 312 -10.60 12.97 16.70
C VAL A 312 -12.07 12.55 16.69
N THR A 313 -12.72 12.63 17.85
CA THR A 313 -14.11 12.20 18.06
C THR A 313 -15.10 13.36 17.94
N ARG A 314 -14.64 14.57 18.24
CA ARG A 314 -15.45 15.80 18.19
C ARG A 314 -14.60 16.98 17.73
N LEU A 315 -15.19 17.84 16.91
CA LEU A 315 -14.59 19.10 16.46
C LEU A 315 -15.60 20.24 16.64
N GLU A 316 -15.19 21.30 17.32
CA GLU A 316 -16.01 22.47 17.62
C GLU A 316 -15.28 23.75 17.22
N GLU A 317 -15.97 24.63 16.48
CA GLU A 317 -15.47 25.97 16.16
C GLU A 317 -15.50 26.86 17.42
N LYS A 318 -14.44 27.64 17.62
CA LYS A 318 -14.28 28.62 18.69
C LYS A 318 -13.88 29.97 18.09
N PRO A 319 -14.06 31.11 18.80
CA PRO A 319 -13.76 32.43 18.25
C PRO A 319 -12.34 32.61 17.66
N ASN A 320 -11.36 31.87 18.16
CA ASN A 320 -9.95 31.96 17.75
C ASN A 320 -9.41 30.64 17.16
N GLY A 321 -10.27 29.81 16.57
CA GLY A 321 -9.90 28.54 15.94
C GLY A 321 -10.84 27.40 16.31
N PHE A 322 -10.28 26.29 16.78
CA PHE A 322 -11.00 25.03 16.96
C PHE A 322 -10.61 24.35 18.26
N LEU A 323 -11.59 23.67 18.86
CA LEU A 323 -11.40 22.70 19.93
C LEU A 323 -11.66 21.31 19.34
N ALA A 324 -10.72 20.39 19.52
CA ALA A 324 -10.84 19.00 19.09
C ALA A 324 -10.71 18.06 20.30
N GLU A 325 -11.62 17.09 20.40
CA GLU A 325 -11.55 16.01 21.38
C GLU A 325 -10.87 14.80 20.73
N ILE A 326 -9.79 14.31 21.35
CA ILE A 326 -9.02 13.16 20.88
C ILE A 326 -9.23 12.01 21.86
N SER A 327 -9.62 10.83 21.34
CA SER A 327 -9.82 9.61 22.13
C SER A 327 -8.63 9.32 23.03
N ASP A 328 -8.85 9.02 24.31
CA ASP A 328 -7.81 8.65 25.29
C ASP A 328 -6.66 9.68 25.49
N VAL A 329 -6.84 10.92 25.00
CA VAL A 329 -5.87 12.02 25.15
C VAL A 329 -6.57 13.27 25.73
N GLY A 330 -7.81 13.52 25.34
CA GLY A 330 -8.60 14.68 25.76
C GLY A 330 -8.56 15.82 24.75
N GLU A 331 -8.79 17.04 25.25
CA GLU A 331 -8.98 18.21 24.40
C GLU A 331 -7.66 18.84 23.94
N VAL A 332 -7.63 19.30 22.68
CA VAL A 332 -6.58 20.14 22.10
C VAL A 332 -7.21 21.31 21.35
N THR A 333 -6.47 22.41 21.22
CA THR A 333 -6.91 23.57 20.43
C THR A 333 -6.02 23.81 19.23
N ALA A 334 -6.59 24.23 18.10
CA ALA A 334 -5.85 24.59 16.90
C ALA A 334 -6.39 25.86 16.26
N ARG A 335 -5.52 26.73 15.71
CA ARG A 335 -5.97 27.94 14.99
C ARG A 335 -6.58 27.61 13.63
N ALA A 336 -6.07 26.58 12.96
CA ALA A 336 -6.61 26.02 11.72
C ALA A 336 -6.64 24.50 11.77
N VAL A 337 -7.53 23.89 11.00
CA VAL A 337 -7.68 22.43 10.90
C VAL A 337 -7.61 22.01 9.44
N VAL A 338 -6.88 20.92 9.15
CA VAL A 338 -6.83 20.27 7.84
C VAL A 338 -7.44 18.88 7.94
N LEU A 339 -8.62 18.70 7.35
CA LEU A 339 -9.27 17.40 7.18
C LEU A 339 -8.61 16.65 6.03
N ALA A 340 -7.85 15.60 6.36
CA ALA A 340 -7.14 14.72 5.43
C ALA A 340 -7.50 13.25 5.67
N THR A 341 -8.75 12.98 6.09
CA THR A 341 -9.23 11.66 6.51
C THR A 341 -9.45 10.66 5.37
N GLY A 342 -9.34 11.12 4.11
CA GLY A 342 -9.48 10.28 2.93
C GLY A 342 -10.86 9.61 2.83
N VAL A 343 -10.88 8.38 2.32
CA VAL A 343 -12.09 7.55 2.18
C VAL A 343 -11.81 6.13 2.63
N ALA A 344 -12.86 5.41 3.00
CA ALA A 344 -12.81 3.97 3.18
C ALA A 344 -13.50 3.27 2.02
N TYR A 345 -12.92 2.17 1.50
CA TYR A 345 -13.65 1.31 0.58
C TYR A 345 -14.88 0.73 1.28
N ARG A 346 -16.01 0.70 0.57
CA ARG A 346 -17.19 -0.01 1.05
C ARG A 346 -16.85 -1.49 1.13
N ARG A 347 -17.08 -2.08 2.30
CA ARG A 347 -16.84 -3.50 2.58
C ARG A 347 -18.01 -4.36 2.11
N LEU A 348 -17.75 -5.64 1.81
CA LEU A 348 -18.81 -6.59 1.46
C LEU A 348 -19.65 -6.96 2.69
N GLY A 349 -19.04 -6.97 3.87
CA GLY A 349 -19.71 -7.39 5.10
C GLY A 349 -19.86 -8.90 5.20
N VAL A 350 -18.98 -9.66 4.54
CA VAL A 350 -18.95 -11.13 4.55
C VAL A 350 -17.66 -11.56 5.29
N PRO A 351 -17.71 -11.85 6.60
CA PRO A 351 -16.52 -12.02 7.45
C PRO A 351 -15.48 -12.99 6.90
N GLU A 352 -15.92 -14.10 6.30
CA GLU A 352 -15.07 -15.14 5.72
C GLU A 352 -14.25 -14.62 4.54
N LEU A 353 -14.80 -13.71 3.75
CA LEU A 353 -14.10 -13.04 2.65
C LEU A 353 -13.27 -11.86 3.14
N GLU A 354 -13.72 -11.15 4.18
CA GLU A 354 -12.93 -10.06 4.78
C GLU A 354 -11.59 -10.58 5.31
N ALA A 355 -11.58 -11.79 5.89
CA ALA A 355 -10.38 -12.48 6.35
C ALA A 355 -9.38 -12.82 5.24
N LEU A 356 -9.84 -12.87 3.98
CA LEU A 356 -9.03 -13.17 2.80
C LEU A 356 -8.58 -11.89 2.05
N THR A 357 -8.70 -10.72 2.68
CA THR A 357 -8.18 -9.47 2.11
C THR A 357 -6.69 -9.60 1.81
N SER A 358 -6.26 -9.22 0.60
CA SER A 358 -4.90 -9.40 0.06
C SER A 358 -4.48 -10.84 -0.21
N ALA A 359 -5.29 -11.83 0.15
CA ALA A 359 -5.11 -13.25 -0.12
C ALA A 359 -6.16 -13.75 -1.15
N GLY A 360 -6.34 -12.99 -2.23
CA GLY A 360 -7.32 -13.27 -3.28
C GLY A 360 -8.57 -12.40 -3.23
N VAL A 361 -8.82 -11.66 -2.14
CA VAL A 361 -9.86 -10.60 -2.09
C VAL A 361 -9.20 -9.22 -2.11
N TYR A 362 -9.58 -8.38 -3.07
CA TYR A 362 -8.96 -7.08 -3.33
C TYR A 362 -10.03 -5.98 -3.34
N TYR A 363 -9.75 -4.86 -2.69
CA TYR A 363 -10.60 -3.68 -2.73
C TYR A 363 -9.99 -2.66 -3.68
N GLY A 364 -10.62 -2.48 -4.85
CA GLY A 364 -10.01 -1.85 -6.01
C GLY A 364 -9.36 -2.85 -6.98
N ALA A 365 -8.89 -2.37 -8.12
CA ALA A 365 -8.23 -3.17 -9.14
C ALA A 365 -6.85 -2.60 -9.46
N SER A 366 -5.82 -3.42 -9.32
CA SER A 366 -4.43 -3.10 -9.67
C SER A 366 -3.99 -3.87 -10.92
N VAL A 367 -3.02 -3.31 -11.63
CA VAL A 367 -2.40 -3.96 -12.80
C VAL A 367 -1.54 -5.16 -12.37
N SER A 368 -0.95 -5.17 -11.16
CA SER A 368 -0.15 -6.29 -10.67
C SER A 368 -0.99 -7.52 -10.37
N GLU A 369 -2.13 -7.35 -9.70
CA GLU A 369 -3.02 -8.47 -9.37
C GLU A 369 -3.66 -9.08 -10.62
N ALA A 370 -3.98 -8.26 -11.64
CA ALA A 370 -4.54 -8.76 -12.90
C ALA A 370 -3.62 -9.74 -13.63
N HIS A 371 -2.31 -9.45 -13.72
CA HIS A 371 -1.33 -10.36 -14.31
C HIS A 371 -1.11 -11.63 -13.45
N GLY A 372 -1.21 -11.52 -12.12
CA GLY A 372 -1.12 -12.67 -11.21
C GLY A 372 -2.23 -13.71 -11.40
N LEU A 373 -3.31 -13.33 -12.08
CA LEU A 373 -4.45 -14.18 -12.43
C LEU A 373 -4.44 -14.64 -13.90
N THR A 374 -3.26 -14.66 -14.55
CA THR A 374 -3.12 -15.22 -15.90
C THR A 374 -3.60 -16.68 -15.92
N ASP A 375 -4.45 -17.02 -16.88
CA ASP A 375 -5.09 -18.34 -17.04
C ASP A 375 -5.95 -18.81 -15.85
N ARG A 376 -6.36 -17.88 -14.97
CA ARG A 376 -7.22 -18.14 -13.80
C ARG A 376 -8.57 -17.45 -13.89
N ASP A 377 -9.46 -17.75 -12.94
CA ASP A 377 -10.80 -17.15 -12.90
C ASP A 377 -10.84 -15.98 -11.92
N ALA A 378 -11.39 -14.86 -12.37
CA ALA A 378 -11.57 -13.67 -11.54
C ALA A 378 -13.06 -13.29 -11.43
N CYS A 379 -13.42 -12.62 -10.35
CA CYS A 379 -14.72 -12.00 -10.16
C CYS A 379 -14.57 -10.53 -9.80
N VAL A 380 -15.32 -9.65 -10.44
CA VAL A 380 -15.44 -8.23 -10.10
C VAL A 380 -16.84 -8.00 -9.57
N VAL A 381 -16.98 -7.37 -8.41
CA VAL A 381 -18.29 -6.98 -7.86
C VAL A 381 -18.43 -5.46 -7.90
N GLY A 382 -19.41 -4.98 -8.66
CA GLY A 382 -19.64 -3.55 -8.90
C GLY A 382 -20.20 -3.27 -10.29
N GLY A 383 -21.08 -2.27 -10.40
CA GLY A 383 -21.77 -1.92 -11.66
C GLY A 383 -21.35 -0.59 -12.30
N GLY A 384 -20.38 0.11 -11.72
CA GLY A 384 -19.93 1.42 -12.21
C GLY A 384 -18.80 1.33 -13.25
N ASN A 385 -18.42 2.47 -13.83
CA ASN A 385 -17.36 2.54 -14.84
C ASN A 385 -16.03 1.93 -14.41
N SER A 386 -15.61 2.15 -13.15
CA SER A 386 -14.37 1.56 -12.63
C SER A 386 -14.40 0.03 -12.63
N ALA A 387 -15.55 -0.57 -12.30
CA ALA A 387 -15.73 -2.02 -12.38
C ALA A 387 -15.65 -2.52 -13.82
N GLY A 388 -16.31 -1.83 -14.76
CA GLY A 388 -16.25 -2.19 -16.18
C GLY A 388 -14.83 -2.11 -16.75
N GLN A 389 -14.07 -1.07 -16.40
CA GLN A 389 -12.66 -0.93 -16.78
C GLN A 389 -11.79 -2.05 -16.21
N ALA A 390 -12.01 -2.44 -14.94
CA ALA A 390 -11.28 -3.53 -14.32
C ALA A 390 -11.60 -4.87 -14.98
N VAL A 391 -12.86 -5.15 -15.30
CA VAL A 391 -13.27 -6.37 -16.02
C VAL A 391 -12.54 -6.48 -17.36
N LEU A 392 -12.56 -5.42 -18.17
CA LEU A 392 -11.90 -5.40 -19.48
C LEU A 392 -10.37 -5.48 -19.37
N HIS A 393 -9.80 -5.02 -18.26
CA HIS A 393 -8.39 -5.18 -17.98
C HIS A 393 -8.05 -6.62 -17.61
N LEU A 394 -8.78 -7.21 -16.67
CA LEU A 394 -8.62 -8.61 -16.22
C LEU A 394 -8.84 -9.60 -17.36
N ALA A 395 -9.82 -9.33 -18.23
CA ALA A 395 -10.16 -10.19 -19.37
C ALA A 395 -9.01 -10.39 -20.37
N ARG A 396 -7.94 -9.57 -20.30
CA ARG A 396 -6.74 -9.73 -21.13
C ARG A 396 -5.83 -10.85 -20.64
N TYR A 397 -5.98 -11.28 -19.38
CA TYR A 397 -5.08 -12.21 -18.70
C TYR A 397 -5.82 -13.44 -18.18
N CYS A 398 -7.00 -13.23 -17.62
CA CYS A 398 -7.78 -14.28 -16.98
C CYS A 398 -8.42 -15.23 -17.99
N ARG A 399 -8.54 -16.50 -17.59
CA ARG A 399 -9.30 -17.52 -18.32
C ARG A 399 -10.78 -17.13 -18.43
N GLN A 400 -11.35 -16.65 -17.33
CA GLN A 400 -12.72 -16.13 -17.28
C GLN A 400 -12.82 -15.00 -16.24
N VAL A 401 -13.63 -13.98 -16.54
CA VAL A 401 -13.93 -12.89 -15.59
C VAL A 401 -15.44 -12.78 -15.40
N SER A 402 -15.91 -12.98 -14.18
CA SER A 402 -17.32 -12.72 -13.83
C SER A 402 -17.48 -11.28 -13.35
N ILE A 403 -18.51 -10.57 -13.79
CA ILE A 403 -18.94 -9.30 -13.19
C ILE A 403 -20.27 -9.49 -12.48
N VAL A 404 -20.30 -9.25 -11.17
CA VAL A 404 -21.48 -9.41 -10.31
C VAL A 404 -22.08 -8.06 -10.02
N ILE A 405 -23.37 -7.89 -10.33
CA ILE A 405 -24.13 -6.68 -10.05
C ILE A 405 -25.45 -6.99 -9.35
N ARG A 406 -25.85 -6.10 -8.42
CA ARG A 406 -27.14 -6.18 -7.73
C ARG A 406 -28.33 -5.77 -8.60
N GLY A 407 -28.08 -4.96 -9.62
CA GLY A 407 -29.09 -4.47 -10.56
C GLY A 407 -29.41 -5.49 -11.65
N GLU A 408 -30.51 -5.26 -12.37
CA GLU A 408 -30.96 -6.14 -13.45
C GLU A 408 -30.12 -5.99 -14.74
N SER A 409 -29.39 -4.88 -14.89
CA SER A 409 -28.47 -4.64 -16.02
C SER A 409 -27.37 -3.62 -15.67
N LEU A 410 -26.31 -3.58 -16.49
CA LEU A 410 -25.23 -2.58 -16.38
C LEU A 410 -25.64 -1.19 -16.89
N VAL A 411 -26.76 -1.09 -17.62
CA VAL A 411 -27.18 0.12 -18.38
C VAL A 411 -27.39 1.34 -17.49
N GLN A 412 -27.82 1.14 -16.25
CA GLN A 412 -28.15 2.25 -15.33
C GLN A 412 -26.91 2.97 -14.78
N SER A 413 -25.77 2.29 -14.67
CA SER A 413 -24.60 2.78 -13.92
C SER A 413 -23.28 2.73 -14.69
N MET A 414 -23.28 2.11 -15.88
CA MET A 414 -22.08 1.96 -16.70
C MET A 414 -22.25 2.63 -18.06
N SER A 415 -21.18 3.31 -18.51
CA SER A 415 -21.15 3.96 -19.82
C SER A 415 -21.33 2.94 -20.95
N ARG A 416 -22.11 3.32 -21.98
CA ARG A 416 -22.48 2.45 -23.10
C ARG A 416 -21.29 1.74 -23.76
N TYR A 417 -20.18 2.44 -23.99
CA TYR A 417 -19.00 1.84 -24.62
C TYR A 417 -18.37 0.70 -23.80
N LEU A 418 -18.43 0.76 -22.45
CA LEU A 418 -17.92 -0.30 -21.60
C LEU A 418 -18.84 -1.51 -21.64
N ILE A 419 -20.16 -1.29 -21.69
CA ILE A 419 -21.15 -2.35 -21.86
C ILE A 419 -20.90 -3.06 -23.19
N ASP A 420 -20.78 -2.30 -24.29
CA ASP A 420 -20.53 -2.87 -25.62
C ASP A 420 -19.20 -3.65 -25.67
N ALA A 421 -18.15 -3.15 -24.99
CA ALA A 421 -16.87 -3.85 -24.90
C ALA A 421 -16.92 -5.12 -24.03
N ILE A 422 -17.71 -5.10 -22.95
CA ILE A 422 -17.93 -6.27 -22.08
C ILE A 422 -18.72 -7.33 -22.84
N ASP A 423 -19.78 -6.94 -23.55
CA ASP A 423 -20.59 -7.84 -24.38
C ASP A 423 -19.77 -8.48 -25.52
N ALA A 424 -18.76 -7.77 -26.03
CA ALA A 424 -17.86 -8.27 -27.06
C ALA A 424 -16.72 -9.17 -26.50
N ALA A 425 -16.48 -9.19 -25.19
CA ALA A 425 -15.40 -9.96 -24.58
C ALA A 425 -15.83 -11.41 -24.32
N PRO A 426 -15.28 -12.42 -25.04
CA PRO A 426 -15.79 -13.79 -25.02
C PRO A 426 -15.57 -14.53 -23.70
N ASN A 427 -14.65 -14.05 -22.87
CA ASN A 427 -14.31 -14.63 -21.57
C ASN A 427 -14.91 -13.84 -20.38
N VAL A 428 -15.87 -12.95 -20.64
CA VAL A 428 -16.55 -12.18 -19.58
C VAL A 428 -17.98 -12.68 -19.38
N VAL A 429 -18.36 -12.90 -18.12
CA VAL A 429 -19.70 -13.37 -17.74
C VAL A 429 -20.38 -12.35 -16.83
N VAL A 430 -21.51 -11.79 -17.28
CA VAL A 430 -22.31 -10.85 -16.49
C VAL A 430 -23.31 -11.61 -15.62
N ARG A 431 -23.21 -11.45 -14.30
CA ARG A 431 -24.10 -12.03 -13.29
C ARG A 431 -24.98 -10.92 -12.69
N THR A 432 -26.21 -10.79 -13.20
CA THR A 432 -27.15 -9.74 -12.79
C THR A 432 -28.03 -10.18 -11.62
N SER A 433 -28.64 -9.21 -10.94
CA SER A 433 -29.52 -9.46 -9.78
C SER A 433 -28.88 -10.33 -8.70
N SER A 434 -27.56 -10.28 -8.56
CA SER A 434 -26.79 -11.16 -7.68
C SER A 434 -25.96 -10.36 -6.68
N GLU A 435 -25.75 -10.94 -5.51
CA GLU A 435 -24.83 -10.42 -4.51
C GLU A 435 -23.98 -11.54 -3.91
N ILE A 436 -22.82 -11.18 -3.38
CA ILE A 436 -21.93 -12.13 -2.69
C ILE A 436 -22.39 -12.22 -1.24
N VAL A 437 -22.66 -13.44 -0.78
CA VAL A 437 -23.15 -13.72 0.58
C VAL A 437 -22.24 -14.63 1.40
N GLY A 438 -21.19 -15.16 0.77
CA GLY A 438 -20.24 -16.09 1.40
C GLY A 438 -19.07 -16.39 0.49
N GLY A 439 -18.16 -17.23 0.96
CA GLY A 439 -17.01 -17.72 0.21
C GLY A 439 -15.91 -18.18 1.15
N GLY A 440 -14.77 -18.59 0.59
CA GLY A 440 -13.64 -19.02 1.42
C GLY A 440 -12.51 -19.69 0.64
N GLY A 441 -11.58 -20.24 1.41
CA GLY A 441 -10.47 -21.06 0.94
C GLY A 441 -9.37 -21.18 2.01
N GLU A 442 -8.44 -22.10 1.80
CA GLU A 442 -7.34 -22.36 2.73
C GLU A 442 -6.16 -21.41 2.44
N GLY A 443 -5.99 -20.39 3.27
CA GLY A 443 -4.89 -19.41 3.16
C GLY A 443 -4.98 -18.46 1.96
N ARG A 444 -5.88 -18.72 1.00
CA ARG A 444 -6.22 -17.85 -0.13
C ARG A 444 -7.65 -18.11 -0.59
N LEU A 445 -8.24 -17.17 -1.33
CA LEU A 445 -9.53 -17.33 -1.98
C LEU A 445 -9.55 -18.53 -2.93
N GLN A 446 -10.60 -19.33 -2.85
CA GLN A 446 -10.85 -20.46 -3.75
C GLN A 446 -12.27 -20.43 -4.31
N ASN A 447 -13.24 -19.89 -3.55
CA ASN A 447 -14.62 -19.80 -3.98
C ASN A 447 -15.36 -18.60 -3.37
N ILE A 448 -16.45 -18.21 -4.04
CA ILE A 448 -17.45 -17.26 -3.56
C ILE A 448 -18.84 -17.88 -3.67
N VAL A 449 -19.76 -17.44 -2.81
CA VAL A 449 -21.18 -17.82 -2.85
C VAL A 449 -21.99 -16.61 -3.31
N LEU A 450 -22.63 -16.75 -4.45
CA LEU A 450 -23.58 -15.77 -4.98
C LEU A 450 -24.99 -16.12 -4.53
N ARG A 451 -25.77 -15.11 -4.16
CA ARG A 451 -27.22 -15.22 -3.97
C ARG A 451 -27.93 -14.38 -5.02
N HIS A 452 -28.84 -14.98 -5.76
CA HIS A 452 -29.72 -14.26 -6.67
C HIS A 452 -30.83 -13.57 -5.86
N ARG A 453 -30.87 -12.23 -5.90
CA ARG A 453 -31.69 -11.37 -5.03
C ARG A 453 -33.19 -11.54 -5.20
N ARG A 454 -33.65 -11.99 -6.37
CA ARG A 454 -35.09 -12.20 -6.64
C ARG A 454 -35.60 -13.58 -6.24
N THR A 455 -34.76 -14.60 -6.35
CA THR A 455 -35.17 -16.00 -6.16
C THR A 455 -34.64 -16.58 -4.86
N GLY A 456 -33.62 -15.96 -4.25
CA GLY A 456 -32.90 -16.50 -3.11
C GLY A 456 -31.98 -17.68 -3.43
N ALA A 457 -31.90 -18.10 -4.71
CA ALA A 457 -31.07 -19.22 -5.11
C ALA A 457 -29.59 -18.88 -4.92
N GLU A 458 -28.84 -19.83 -4.36
CA GLU A 458 -27.41 -19.69 -4.12
C GLU A 458 -26.60 -20.54 -5.11
N GLU A 459 -25.49 -19.99 -5.58
CA GLU A 459 -24.56 -20.62 -6.51
C GLU A 459 -23.13 -20.40 -6.00
N THR A 460 -22.36 -21.48 -5.85
CA THR A 460 -20.93 -21.39 -5.52
C THR A 460 -20.13 -21.29 -6.81
N LEU A 461 -19.27 -20.27 -6.90
CA LEU A 461 -18.35 -20.07 -8.01
C LEU A 461 -16.91 -20.24 -7.52
N ASN A 462 -16.14 -21.08 -8.22
CA ASN A 462 -14.71 -21.16 -8.02
C ASN A 462 -14.06 -19.94 -8.66
N VAL A 463 -13.27 -19.20 -7.88
CA VAL A 463 -12.57 -17.99 -8.32
C VAL A 463 -11.24 -17.90 -7.58
N ASP A 464 -10.20 -17.46 -8.29
CA ASP A 464 -8.87 -17.24 -7.74
C ASP A 464 -8.68 -15.79 -7.27
N GLY A 465 -9.53 -14.88 -7.73
CA GLY A 465 -9.47 -13.46 -7.36
C GLY A 465 -10.85 -12.80 -7.32
N LEU A 466 -11.13 -12.05 -6.26
CA LEU A 466 -12.32 -11.22 -6.10
C LEU A 466 -11.92 -9.75 -5.98
N PHE A 467 -12.39 -8.92 -6.91
CA PHE A 467 -12.15 -7.48 -6.95
C PHE A 467 -13.42 -6.73 -6.58
N VAL A 468 -13.40 -6.12 -5.40
CA VAL A 468 -14.51 -5.38 -4.81
C VAL A 468 -14.46 -3.93 -5.26
N MET A 469 -15.42 -3.54 -6.10
CA MET A 469 -15.51 -2.24 -6.77
C MET A 469 -16.88 -1.60 -6.57
N ILE A 470 -17.36 -1.65 -5.31
CA ILE A 470 -18.67 -1.11 -4.90
C ILE A 470 -18.61 0.34 -4.39
N GLY A 471 -17.49 1.02 -4.63
CA GLY A 471 -17.24 2.40 -4.28
C GLY A 471 -16.50 2.58 -2.95
N ALA A 472 -16.23 3.83 -2.63
CA ALA A 472 -15.68 4.27 -1.36
C ALA A 472 -16.62 5.30 -0.74
N GLU A 473 -16.52 5.49 0.58
CA GLU A 473 -17.30 6.49 1.30
C GLU A 473 -16.42 7.35 2.21
N PRO A 474 -16.71 8.66 2.29
CA PRO A 474 -16.03 9.56 3.20
C PRO A 474 -16.56 9.38 4.63
N GLY A 475 -15.66 9.25 5.60
CA GLY A 475 -16.00 9.10 7.02
C GLY A 475 -16.33 10.43 7.71
N THR A 476 -17.28 11.20 7.20
CA THR A 476 -17.49 12.64 7.56
C THR A 476 -18.66 12.90 8.51
N ARG A 477 -19.35 11.86 8.98
CA ARG A 477 -20.58 11.99 9.80
C ARG A 477 -20.34 12.60 11.19
N TRP A 478 -19.12 12.48 11.72
CA TRP A 478 -18.76 13.01 13.05
C TRP A 478 -18.41 14.50 13.03
N LEU A 479 -18.20 15.08 11.84
CA LEU A 479 -17.90 16.50 11.69
C LEU A 479 -19.12 17.37 12.06
N PRO A 480 -18.91 18.63 12.48
CA PRO A 480 -19.99 19.59 12.73
C PRO A 480 -20.86 19.85 11.49
N GLU A 481 -21.82 20.76 11.60
CA GLU A 481 -22.60 21.23 10.46
C GLU A 481 -21.68 21.89 9.43
N ILE A 482 -21.47 21.20 8.30
CA ILE A 482 -20.53 21.56 7.24
C ILE A 482 -21.13 21.11 5.92
N GLY A 483 -20.89 21.89 4.86
CA GLY A 483 -21.35 21.60 3.50
C GLY A 483 -20.79 20.27 3.01
N ARG A 484 -21.70 19.39 2.56
CA ARG A 484 -21.37 18.08 2.01
C ARG A 484 -22.18 17.87 0.73
N ASP A 485 -21.61 17.15 -0.23
CA ASP A 485 -22.39 16.66 -1.37
C ASP A 485 -23.33 15.51 -0.97
N GLU A 486 -24.17 15.09 -1.90
CA GLU A 486 -25.12 13.99 -1.76
C GLU A 486 -24.47 12.62 -1.42
N HIS A 487 -23.16 12.49 -1.60
CA HIS A 487 -22.39 11.29 -1.27
C HIS A 487 -21.58 11.44 0.04
N GLY A 488 -21.69 12.59 0.72
CA GLY A 488 -21.06 12.89 2.00
C GLY A 488 -19.64 13.46 1.90
N TYR A 489 -19.14 13.79 0.70
CA TYR A 489 -17.83 14.44 0.55
C TYR A 489 -17.92 15.90 0.95
N VAL A 490 -16.87 16.41 1.59
CA VAL A 490 -16.86 17.79 2.11
C VAL A 490 -16.67 18.78 0.96
N LEU A 491 -17.52 19.79 0.90
CA LEU A 491 -17.43 20.87 -0.09
C LEU A 491 -16.28 21.82 0.28
N ALA A 492 -15.60 22.36 -0.74
CA ALA A 492 -14.52 23.32 -0.57
C ALA A 492 -14.50 24.34 -1.72
N GLY A 493 -13.86 25.49 -1.50
CA GLY A 493 -13.65 26.49 -2.54
C GLY A 493 -14.95 26.94 -3.20
N SER A 494 -15.04 26.85 -4.53
CA SER A 494 -16.23 27.27 -5.27
C SER A 494 -17.49 26.50 -4.90
N ASP A 495 -17.36 25.21 -4.57
CA ASP A 495 -18.51 24.39 -4.17
C ASP A 495 -19.03 24.78 -2.79
N ALA A 496 -18.12 25.13 -1.86
CA ALA A 496 -18.48 25.70 -0.56
C ALA A 496 -19.10 27.11 -0.71
N ALA A 497 -18.65 27.90 -1.69
CA ALA A 497 -19.19 29.25 -1.93
C ALA A 497 -20.65 29.24 -2.40
N ALA A 498 -21.07 28.16 -3.06
CA ALA A 498 -22.45 27.96 -3.52
C ALA A 498 -23.37 27.41 -2.41
N ASP A 499 -22.81 26.94 -1.30
CA ASP A 499 -23.55 26.37 -0.18
C ASP A 499 -24.06 27.50 0.75
N PRO A 500 -25.34 27.46 1.19
CA PRO A 500 -25.90 28.45 2.12
C PRO A 500 -25.17 28.58 3.46
N LEU A 501 -24.39 27.56 3.86
CA LEU A 501 -23.60 27.59 5.09
C LEU A 501 -22.41 28.56 5.00
N TRP A 502 -21.99 28.96 3.80
CA TRP A 502 -20.95 29.98 3.67
C TRP A 502 -21.52 31.39 3.87
N THR A 503 -21.14 32.03 4.98
CA THR A 503 -21.70 33.32 5.41
C THR A 503 -20.70 34.48 5.33
N GLN A 504 -19.46 34.23 4.90
CA GLN A 504 -18.43 35.26 4.83
C GLN A 504 -18.61 36.17 3.62
N SER A 505 -18.19 37.43 3.74
CA SER A 505 -18.25 38.43 2.67
C SER A 505 -17.26 38.19 1.54
N ARG A 506 -16.23 37.38 1.78
CA ARG A 506 -15.24 36.95 0.79
C ARG A 506 -15.56 35.54 0.27
N PRO A 507 -15.10 35.16 -0.93
CA PRO A 507 -15.14 33.77 -1.34
C PRO A 507 -14.28 32.88 -0.42
N PRO A 508 -14.64 31.59 -0.23
CA PRO A 508 -13.76 30.61 0.40
C PRO A 508 -12.48 30.44 -0.41
N LYS A 509 -11.37 30.11 0.27
CA LYS A 509 -10.14 29.70 -0.40
C LYS A 509 -10.32 28.31 -1.04
N PRO A 510 -9.50 27.92 -2.04
CA PRO A 510 -9.72 26.69 -2.80
C PRO A 510 -9.90 25.39 -2.00
N TYR A 511 -9.27 25.26 -0.82
CA TYR A 511 -9.40 24.11 0.06
C TYR A 511 -10.16 24.42 1.35
N GLU A 512 -10.67 25.64 1.50
CA GLU A 512 -11.45 26.05 2.67
C GLU A 512 -12.87 25.53 2.52
N THR A 513 -13.38 24.95 3.61
CA THR A 513 -14.74 24.39 3.68
C THR A 513 -15.78 25.49 3.87
N THR A 514 -17.04 25.12 4.12
CA THR A 514 -18.06 26.09 4.54
C THR A 514 -17.79 26.72 5.91
N ILE A 515 -16.82 26.19 6.67
CA ILE A 515 -16.37 26.73 7.97
C ILE A 515 -15.00 27.40 7.76
N PRO A 516 -14.86 28.72 7.97
CA PRO A 516 -13.59 29.42 7.81
C PRO A 516 -12.47 28.85 8.69
N GLY A 517 -11.27 28.68 8.15
CA GLY A 517 -10.13 28.10 8.87
C GLY A 517 -10.16 26.57 9.01
N LEU A 518 -11.27 25.92 8.64
CA LEU A 518 -11.35 24.47 8.43
C LEU A 518 -11.14 24.18 6.95
N PHE A 519 -10.04 23.51 6.64
CA PHE A 519 -9.64 23.12 5.30
C PHE A 519 -9.84 21.62 5.09
N VAL A 520 -10.01 21.21 3.83
CA VAL A 520 -10.14 19.80 3.45
C VAL A 520 -9.30 19.48 2.22
N VAL A 521 -8.59 18.36 2.26
CA VAL A 521 -7.66 17.93 1.19
C VAL A 521 -7.74 16.44 0.94
N GLY A 522 -7.39 16.02 -0.28
CA GLY A 522 -7.33 14.62 -0.66
C GLY A 522 -8.72 14.00 -0.83
N ASP A 523 -8.82 12.69 -0.59
CA ASP A 523 -9.97 11.91 -1.05
C ASP A 523 -11.27 12.22 -0.30
N VAL A 524 -11.24 12.87 0.87
CA VAL A 524 -12.44 13.30 1.60
C VAL A 524 -13.13 14.52 0.96
N ARG A 525 -12.40 15.29 0.14
CA ARG A 525 -12.88 16.48 -0.55
C ARG A 525 -13.77 16.13 -1.76
N CYS A 526 -14.85 16.88 -1.94
CA CYS A 526 -15.68 16.81 -3.14
C CYS A 526 -14.85 17.17 -4.38
N GLY A 527 -15.07 16.43 -5.48
CA GLY A 527 -14.37 16.68 -6.76
C GLY A 527 -12.87 16.37 -6.76
N SER A 528 -12.30 15.73 -5.72
CA SER A 528 -10.87 15.37 -5.75
C SER A 528 -10.56 14.25 -6.73
N VAL A 529 -9.36 14.29 -7.32
CA VAL A 529 -8.95 13.43 -8.46
C VAL A 529 -8.61 11.99 -8.02
N LYS A 530 -8.64 11.70 -6.71
CA LYS A 530 -8.35 10.38 -6.11
C LYS A 530 -7.03 9.77 -6.58
N ARG A 531 -5.96 10.58 -6.56
CA ARG A 531 -4.60 10.19 -6.93
C ARG A 531 -3.61 10.61 -5.84
N VAL A 532 -2.63 9.76 -5.54
CA VAL A 532 -1.60 10.02 -4.53
C VAL A 532 -0.86 11.34 -4.79
N ALA A 533 -0.42 11.59 -6.02
CA ALA A 533 0.28 12.84 -6.37
C ALA A 533 -0.62 14.09 -6.21
N SER A 534 -1.91 13.98 -6.57
CA SER A 534 -2.87 15.07 -6.35
C SER A 534 -3.09 15.32 -4.87
N ALA A 535 -3.27 14.26 -4.07
CA ALA A 535 -3.45 14.34 -2.63
C ALA A 535 -2.24 15.03 -1.95
N VAL A 536 -1.02 14.66 -2.33
CA VAL A 536 0.20 15.34 -1.84
C VAL A 536 0.24 16.81 -2.28
N GLY A 537 -0.12 17.11 -3.53
CA GLY A 537 -0.20 18.49 -4.02
C GLY A 537 -1.20 19.34 -3.25
N GLU A 538 -2.41 18.82 -3.00
CA GLU A 538 -3.44 19.50 -2.19
C GLU A 538 -2.96 19.74 -0.75
N GLY A 539 -2.38 18.71 -0.12
CA GLY A 539 -1.83 18.81 1.23
C GLY A 539 -0.66 19.78 1.35
N SER A 540 0.16 19.93 0.32
CA SER A 540 1.22 20.95 0.29
C SER A 540 0.65 22.37 0.15
N VAL A 541 -0.21 22.58 -0.85
CA VAL A 541 -0.68 23.93 -1.22
C VAL A 541 -1.65 24.52 -0.19
N VAL A 542 -2.36 23.71 0.60
CA VAL A 542 -3.26 24.21 1.64
C VAL A 542 -2.54 25.05 2.71
N VAL A 543 -1.24 24.82 2.94
CA VAL A 543 -0.46 25.56 3.95
C VAL A 543 -0.35 27.05 3.62
N SER A 544 -0.27 27.44 2.35
CA SER A 544 -0.29 28.86 1.97
C SER A 544 -1.63 29.53 2.31
N GLN A 545 -2.74 28.79 2.17
CA GLN A 545 -4.09 29.27 2.50
C GLN A 545 -4.28 29.40 4.02
N ILE A 546 -3.65 28.54 4.80
CA ILE A 546 -3.59 28.64 6.27
C ILE A 546 -2.85 29.93 6.68
N HIS A 547 -1.70 30.22 6.09
CA HIS A 547 -0.99 31.48 6.36
C HIS A 547 -1.82 32.73 6.00
N GLU A 548 -2.54 32.71 4.88
CA GLU A 548 -3.45 33.79 4.53
C GLU A 548 -4.63 33.92 5.51
N HIS A 549 -5.15 32.79 6.02
CA HIS A 549 -6.20 32.79 7.03
C HIS A 549 -5.70 33.46 8.33
N PHE A 550 -4.49 33.13 8.78
CA PHE A 550 -3.91 33.77 9.96
C PHE A 550 -3.72 35.28 9.80
N LYS A 551 -3.27 35.76 8.63
CA LYS A 551 -3.14 37.19 8.36
C LYS A 551 -4.47 37.95 8.42
N GLY A 552 -5.58 37.29 8.06
CA GLY A 552 -6.92 37.89 8.08
C GLY A 552 -7.59 37.89 9.46
N ALA A 553 -7.07 37.13 10.43
CA ALA A 553 -7.58 37.06 11.80
C ALA A 553 -6.89 38.06 12.75
N ASP A 554 -5.72 38.57 12.37
CA ASP A 554 -4.91 39.52 13.16
C ASP A 554 -5.22 41.01 12.87
N GLY A 555 -6.31 41.30 12.15
CA GLY A 555 -6.78 42.66 11.83
C GLY A 555 -8.28 42.81 12.06
#